data_AF-A0A1F6H4F1-F1
#
_entry.id   AF-A0A1F6H4F1-F1
#
_cell.length_a   1.000
_cell.length_b   1.000
_cell.length_c   1.000
_cell.angle_alpha   90.00
_cell.angle_beta   90.00
_cell.angle_gamma   90.00
#
_symmetry.space_group_name_H-M   'P 1'
#
loop_
_entity.id
_entity.type
_entity.pdbx_description
1 polymer ?
#
loop_
_entity_poly.entity_id
_entity_poly.type
_entity_poly.pdbx_seq_one_letter_code
_entity_poly.pdbx_strand_id
1 'polypeptide(L)'
;MQINEIIEKIKNDPRFLKLKNVIENNTHHNHQPVYEHTMLVLNIAKEKITGDFIENKKAKELFIKFVNEKVDGDLLRKDCMVLVALLHDIGKAVLYKDGEIERKVLHTKDGITSCPGHEYISSLFIPELLKDLVSEKVISYISKIASLHDTICDFYFSKMKDWKLEDVLDDIKSKSEGLYIESLFNIYCDVYYAKPSENLREMAVKIFNSPDFYTKRVYYLK
;
A
#
# COMPACT_ATOMS: atom_id res chain seq x y z
N MET A 1 11.71 -3.59 19.30
CA MET A 1 10.57 -4.53 19.16
C MET A 1 10.68 -5.18 17.79
N GLN A 2 10.54 -6.49 17.70
CA GLN A 2 10.64 -7.17 16.40
C GLN A 2 9.37 -6.94 15.58
N ILE A 3 9.49 -6.84 14.25
CA ILE A 3 8.36 -6.58 13.35
C ILE A 3 7.18 -7.54 13.55
N ASN A 4 7.48 -8.82 13.83
CA ASN A 4 6.44 -9.82 14.11
C ASN A 4 5.63 -9.51 15.38
N GLU A 5 6.28 -8.98 16.43
CA GLU A 5 5.59 -8.58 17.67
C GLU A 5 4.65 -7.40 17.40
N ILE A 6 5.05 -6.46 16.54
CA ILE A 6 4.21 -5.32 16.12
C ILE A 6 2.98 -5.83 15.37
N ILE A 7 3.19 -6.70 14.38
CA ILE A 7 2.12 -7.30 13.58
C ILE A 7 1.11 -8.04 14.46
N GLU A 8 1.57 -8.86 15.41
CA GLU A 8 0.65 -9.58 16.29
C GLU A 8 -0.12 -8.64 17.24
N LYS A 9 0.50 -7.55 17.72
CA LYS A 9 -0.23 -6.53 18.50
C LYS A 9 -1.33 -5.87 17.67
N ILE A 10 -1.04 -5.49 16.42
CA ILE A 10 -2.05 -4.90 15.51
C ILE A 10 -3.19 -5.89 15.24
N LYS A 11 -2.87 -7.14 14.92
CA LYS A 11 -3.88 -8.18 14.61
C LYS A 11 -4.85 -8.43 15.77
N ASN A 12 -4.40 -8.23 17.00
CA ASN A 12 -5.21 -8.39 18.20
C ASN A 12 -5.89 -7.08 18.67
N ASP A 13 -5.63 -5.95 18.01
CA ASP A 13 -6.27 -4.69 18.34
C ASP A 13 -7.77 -4.74 17.99
N PRO A 14 -8.67 -4.42 18.93
CA PRO A 14 -10.11 -4.43 18.68
C PRO A 14 -10.55 -3.57 17.48
N ARG A 15 -9.83 -2.48 17.18
CA ARG A 15 -10.10 -1.60 16.03
C ARG A 15 -9.77 -2.30 14.73
N PHE A 16 -8.62 -3.00 14.67
CA PHE A 16 -8.23 -3.78 13.50
C PHE A 16 -9.19 -4.96 13.25
N LEU A 17 -9.62 -5.63 14.33
CA LEU A 17 -10.57 -6.74 14.25
C LEU A 17 -11.94 -6.36 13.69
N LYS A 18 -12.31 -5.06 13.66
CA LYS A 18 -13.54 -4.59 13.01
C LYS A 18 -13.56 -4.87 11.50
N LEU A 19 -12.41 -4.99 10.85
CA LEU A 19 -12.29 -5.34 9.44
C LEU A 19 -12.93 -6.70 9.09
N LYS A 20 -13.12 -7.59 10.08
CA LYS A 20 -13.84 -8.86 9.88
C LYS A 20 -15.31 -8.66 9.51
N ASN A 21 -15.88 -7.50 9.85
CA ASN A 21 -17.28 -7.17 9.59
C ASN A 21 -17.47 -6.27 8.36
N VAL A 22 -16.37 -5.90 7.69
CA VAL A 22 -16.40 -5.13 6.44
C VAL A 22 -16.30 -6.13 5.31
N ILE A 23 -17.38 -6.31 4.56
CA ILE A 23 -17.45 -7.25 3.45
C ILE A 23 -17.42 -6.47 2.14
N GLU A 24 -16.47 -6.78 1.27
CA GLU A 24 -16.35 -6.19 -0.05
C GLU A 24 -16.92 -7.11 -1.12
N ASN A 25 -17.70 -6.53 -2.02
CA ASN A 25 -18.24 -7.16 -3.20
C ASN A 25 -18.18 -6.18 -4.37
N ASN A 26 -17.18 -6.32 -5.23
CA ASN A 26 -16.97 -5.48 -6.40
C ASN A 26 -16.21 -6.28 -7.49
N THR A 27 -15.67 -5.60 -8.50
CA THR A 27 -14.94 -6.27 -9.59
C THR A 27 -13.68 -7.01 -9.13
N HIS A 28 -13.10 -6.61 -8.01
CA HIS A 28 -11.85 -7.13 -7.47
C HIS A 28 -12.08 -8.14 -6.33
N HIS A 29 -13.17 -7.99 -5.57
CA HIS A 29 -13.52 -8.82 -4.41
C HIS A 29 -14.89 -9.47 -4.56
N ASN A 30 -15.02 -10.76 -4.22
CA ASN A 30 -16.30 -11.46 -4.23
C ASN A 30 -16.70 -11.84 -2.80
N HIS A 31 -17.53 -11.00 -2.16
CA HIS A 31 -17.99 -11.16 -0.78
C HIS A 31 -16.85 -11.45 0.21
N GLN A 32 -15.71 -10.78 0.04
CA GLN A 32 -14.50 -11.01 0.83
C GLN A 32 -14.48 -10.09 2.06
N PRO A 33 -14.23 -10.60 3.27
CA PRO A 33 -13.93 -9.75 4.41
C PRO A 33 -12.60 -8.99 4.23
N VAL A 34 -12.59 -7.68 4.51
CA VAL A 34 -11.37 -6.85 4.39
C VAL A 34 -10.24 -7.34 5.29
N TYR A 35 -10.57 -7.92 6.45
CA TYR A 35 -9.57 -8.58 7.30
C TYR A 35 -8.84 -9.72 6.57
N GLU A 36 -9.56 -10.56 5.82
CA GLU A 36 -8.94 -11.67 5.09
C GLU A 36 -8.08 -11.15 3.94
N HIS A 37 -8.55 -10.10 3.24
CA HIS A 37 -7.80 -9.40 2.21
C HIS A 37 -6.47 -8.84 2.74
N THR A 38 -6.50 -8.01 3.78
CA THR A 38 -5.28 -7.43 4.38
C THR A 38 -4.30 -8.48 4.91
N MET A 39 -4.79 -9.60 5.44
CA MET A 39 -3.94 -10.73 5.84
C MET A 39 -3.28 -11.45 4.65
N LEU A 40 -4.00 -11.60 3.53
CA LEU A 40 -3.44 -12.12 2.29
C LEU A 40 -2.34 -11.18 1.75
N VAL A 41 -2.62 -9.87 1.68
CA VAL A 41 -1.68 -8.84 1.22
C VAL A 41 -0.44 -8.78 2.12
N LEU A 42 -0.61 -8.91 3.45
CA LEU A 42 0.52 -9.03 4.39
C LEU A 42 1.44 -10.22 4.04
N ASN A 43 0.86 -11.39 3.75
CA ASN A 43 1.65 -12.58 3.43
C ASN A 43 2.40 -12.41 2.11
N ILE A 44 1.74 -11.83 1.10
CA ILE A 44 2.37 -11.50 -0.18
C ILE A 44 3.52 -10.51 0.04
N ALA A 45 3.30 -9.45 0.82
CA ALA A 45 4.35 -8.47 1.11
C ALA A 45 5.56 -9.14 1.79
N LYS A 46 5.33 -10.01 2.79
CA LYS A 46 6.41 -10.77 3.44
C LYS A 46 7.19 -11.67 2.48
N GLU A 47 6.51 -12.28 1.52
CA GLU A 47 7.15 -13.11 0.50
C GLU A 47 7.94 -12.24 -0.50
N LYS A 48 7.29 -11.23 -1.08
CA LYS A 48 7.83 -10.47 -2.21
C LYS A 48 8.86 -9.43 -1.83
N ILE A 49 8.98 -9.07 -0.55
CA ILE A 49 9.98 -8.10 -0.08
C ILE A 49 11.44 -8.58 -0.29
N THR A 50 11.65 -9.87 -0.59
CA THR A 50 12.94 -10.44 -1.02
C THR A 50 13.33 -10.02 -2.45
N GLY A 51 12.42 -9.40 -3.21
CA GLY A 51 12.67 -8.96 -4.58
C GLY A 51 12.76 -10.12 -5.58
N ASP A 52 12.17 -11.29 -5.30
CA ASP A 52 12.25 -12.46 -6.18
C ASP A 52 11.48 -12.29 -7.51
N PHE A 53 10.58 -11.32 -7.57
CA PHE A 53 9.90 -10.92 -8.81
C PHE A 53 10.74 -9.97 -9.70
N ILE A 54 11.96 -9.61 -9.26
CA ILE A 54 12.89 -8.74 -9.97
C ILE A 54 13.99 -9.60 -10.59
N GLU A 55 13.96 -9.77 -11.91
CA GLU A 55 14.89 -10.60 -12.67
C GLU A 55 16.17 -9.84 -13.03
N ASN A 56 16.06 -8.53 -13.29
CA ASN A 56 17.21 -7.68 -13.60
C ASN A 56 18.12 -7.57 -12.36
N LYS A 57 19.34 -8.11 -12.45
CA LYS A 57 20.30 -8.16 -11.33
C LYS A 57 20.59 -6.79 -10.71
N LYS A 58 20.86 -5.78 -11.55
CA LYS A 58 21.15 -4.42 -11.09
C LYS A 58 19.94 -3.81 -10.38
N ALA A 59 18.75 -4.00 -10.93
CA ALA A 59 17.51 -3.53 -10.31
C ALA A 59 17.26 -4.23 -8.96
N LYS A 60 17.46 -5.56 -8.88
CA LYS A 60 17.32 -6.33 -7.64
C LYS A 60 18.31 -5.86 -6.57
N GLU A 61 19.57 -5.62 -6.93
CA GLU A 61 20.56 -5.06 -6.01
C GLU A 61 20.14 -3.69 -5.46
N LEU A 62 19.61 -2.80 -6.33
CA LEU A 62 19.12 -1.49 -5.93
C LEU A 62 17.89 -1.59 -5.01
N PHE A 63 16.95 -2.48 -5.31
CA PHE A 63 15.80 -2.77 -4.47
C PHE A 63 16.21 -3.30 -3.10
N ILE A 64 17.08 -4.30 -3.04
CA ILE A 64 17.57 -4.88 -1.79
C ILE A 64 18.32 -3.86 -0.94
N LYS A 65 19.14 -3.01 -1.57
CA LYS A 65 19.80 -1.91 -0.87
C LYS A 65 18.76 -0.96 -0.28
N PHE A 66 17.77 -0.57 -1.08
CA PHE A 66 16.71 0.36 -0.68
C PHE A 66 15.88 -0.17 0.49
N VAL A 67 15.36 -1.40 0.41
CA VAL A 67 14.45 -1.94 1.44
C VAL A 67 15.14 -2.22 2.78
N ASN A 68 16.47 -2.31 2.79
CA ASN A 68 17.29 -2.45 4.01
C ASN A 68 17.81 -1.11 4.56
N GLU A 69 17.37 0.04 4.02
CA GLU A 69 17.63 1.34 4.64
C GLU A 69 16.81 1.48 5.94
N LYS A 70 17.42 2.07 6.97
CA LYS A 70 16.74 2.42 8.22
C LYS A 70 15.80 3.61 8.00
N VAL A 71 14.56 3.50 8.51
CA VAL A 71 13.64 4.64 8.61
C VAL A 71 13.87 5.37 9.93
N ASP A 72 13.79 4.64 11.03
CA ASP A 72 14.09 5.12 12.37
C ASP A 72 14.39 3.95 13.33
N GLY A 73 15.28 4.16 14.29
CA GLY A 73 15.73 3.12 15.22
C GLY A 73 16.23 1.86 14.50
N ASP A 74 15.58 0.72 14.74
CA ASP A 74 15.89 -0.57 14.13
C ASP A 74 14.92 -0.97 13.01
N LEU A 75 13.90 -0.16 12.72
CA LEU A 75 12.95 -0.46 11.65
C LEU A 75 13.49 -0.05 10.28
N LEU A 76 13.46 -1.01 9.37
CA LEU A 76 13.88 -0.85 7.99
C LEU A 76 12.68 -0.48 7.11
N ARG A 77 12.95 0.02 5.90
CA ARG A 77 11.89 0.32 4.92
C ARG A 77 11.02 -0.90 4.65
N LYS A 78 11.62 -2.10 4.51
CA LYS A 78 10.87 -3.35 4.34
C LYS A 78 9.85 -3.59 5.46
N ASP A 79 10.20 -3.30 6.70
CA ASP A 79 9.31 -3.51 7.84
C ASP A 79 8.11 -2.57 7.75
N CYS A 80 8.36 -1.31 7.36
CA CYS A 80 7.31 -0.32 7.13
C CYS A 80 6.40 -0.74 5.97
N MET A 81 6.95 -1.20 4.84
CA MET A 81 6.18 -1.68 3.67
C MET A 81 5.29 -2.88 4.03
N VAL A 82 5.77 -3.79 4.87
CA VAL A 82 5.00 -4.92 5.40
C VAL A 82 3.88 -4.44 6.35
N LEU A 83 4.12 -3.42 7.18
CA LEU A 83 3.07 -2.82 8.02
C LEU A 83 2.01 -2.09 7.19
N VAL A 84 2.40 -1.40 6.13
CA VAL A 84 1.46 -0.78 5.19
C VAL A 84 0.58 -1.86 4.55
N ALA A 85 1.15 -2.99 4.12
CA ALA A 85 0.38 -4.10 3.56
C ALA A 85 -0.70 -4.61 4.52
N LEU A 86 -0.44 -4.63 5.83
CA LEU A 86 -1.42 -4.98 6.85
C LEU A 86 -2.49 -3.89 7.07
N LEU A 87 -2.10 -2.61 6.98
CA LEU A 87 -2.89 -1.47 7.45
C LEU A 87 -3.54 -0.63 6.34
N HIS A 88 -3.20 -0.83 5.07
CA HIS A 88 -3.59 0.03 3.95
C HIS A 88 -5.10 0.31 3.89
N ASP A 89 -5.90 -0.68 4.27
CA ASP A 89 -7.35 -0.68 4.20
C ASP A 89 -8.08 -0.44 5.54
N ILE A 90 -7.37 -0.09 6.60
CA ILE A 90 -7.98 0.07 7.93
C ILE A 90 -9.11 1.11 7.95
N GLY A 91 -9.03 2.12 7.09
CA GLY A 91 -10.03 3.17 6.90
C GLY A 91 -11.40 2.64 6.47
N LYS A 92 -11.48 1.47 5.83
CA LYS A 92 -12.75 0.87 5.39
C LYS A 92 -13.67 0.49 6.56
N ALA A 93 -13.12 0.24 7.76
CA ALA A 93 -13.89 -0.06 8.98
C ALA A 93 -14.37 1.19 9.75
N VAL A 94 -13.99 2.39 9.31
CA VAL A 94 -14.27 3.62 10.05
C VAL A 94 -15.73 4.05 9.88
N LEU A 95 -16.28 4.57 10.97
CA LEU A 95 -17.54 5.31 10.99
C LEU A 95 -17.23 6.78 11.26
N TYR A 96 -17.99 7.68 10.65
CA TYR A 96 -17.85 9.13 10.86
C TYR A 96 -19.22 9.74 11.14
N LYS A 97 -19.21 10.90 11.82
CA LYS A 97 -20.42 11.68 12.07
C LYS A 97 -20.53 12.83 11.07
N ASP A 98 -21.69 12.94 10.44
CA ASP A 98 -22.10 14.06 9.59
C ASP A 98 -23.28 14.77 10.29
N GLY A 99 -22.94 15.74 11.14
CA GLY A 99 -23.84 16.25 12.17
C GLY A 99 -24.13 15.18 13.23
N GLU A 100 -25.40 14.86 13.43
CA GLU A 100 -25.85 13.82 14.37
C GLU A 100 -25.94 12.42 13.74
N ILE A 101 -25.72 12.30 12.42
CA ILE A 101 -25.89 11.05 11.69
C ILE A 101 -24.55 10.30 11.67
N GLU A 102 -24.54 9.07 12.17
CA GLU A 102 -23.42 8.15 11.99
C GLU A 102 -23.47 7.52 10.59
N ARG A 103 -22.36 7.62 9.86
CA ARG A 103 -22.18 7.07 8.51
C ARG A 103 -21.00 6.10 8.50
N LYS A 104 -21.07 5.11 7.62
CA LYS A 104 -19.95 4.21 7.31
C LYS A 104 -19.16 4.75 6.12
N VAL A 105 -17.86 4.47 6.09
CA VAL A 105 -17.03 4.68 4.89
C VAL A 105 -17.39 3.67 3.79
N LEU A 106 -17.73 2.43 4.18
CA LEU A 106 -18.27 1.43 3.26
C LEU A 106 -19.69 1.82 2.82
N HIS A 107 -19.89 1.96 1.52
CA HIS A 107 -21.19 2.14 0.88
C HIS A 107 -21.56 0.88 0.10
N THR A 108 -22.83 0.48 0.14
CA THR A 108 -23.36 -0.63 -0.67
C THR A 108 -24.54 -0.15 -1.49
N LYS A 109 -24.49 -0.35 -2.80
CA LYS A 109 -25.58 -0.05 -3.73
C LYS A 109 -25.71 -1.19 -4.73
N ASP A 110 -26.92 -1.73 -4.90
CA ASP A 110 -27.22 -2.84 -5.82
C ASP A 110 -26.31 -4.06 -5.59
N GLY A 111 -25.95 -4.32 -4.32
CA GLY A 111 -25.04 -5.40 -3.93
C GLY A 111 -23.56 -5.11 -4.15
N ILE A 112 -23.19 -3.99 -4.78
CA ILE A 112 -21.81 -3.58 -5.03
C ILE A 112 -21.34 -2.65 -3.91
N THR A 113 -20.14 -2.88 -3.40
CA THR A 113 -19.54 -2.08 -2.34
C THR A 113 -18.45 -1.14 -2.84
N SER A 114 -18.35 0.03 -2.23
CA SER A 114 -17.25 0.98 -2.43
C SER A 114 -16.86 1.67 -1.12
N CYS A 115 -15.59 2.08 -1.00
CA CYS A 115 -15.06 2.79 0.16
C CYS A 115 -14.32 4.07 -0.29
N PRO A 116 -15.01 5.13 -0.74
CA PRO A 116 -14.37 6.33 -1.25
C PRO A 116 -13.51 7.03 -0.19
N GLY A 117 -12.26 7.35 -0.53
CA GLY A 117 -11.33 8.08 0.35
C GLY A 117 -10.79 7.25 1.52
N HIS A 118 -10.98 5.93 1.51
CA HIS A 118 -10.50 5.05 2.57
C HIS A 118 -8.98 5.12 2.76
N GLU A 119 -8.21 5.47 1.73
CA GLU A 119 -6.76 5.64 1.76
C GLU A 119 -6.37 6.80 2.69
N TYR A 120 -7.04 7.94 2.53
CA TYR A 120 -6.85 9.10 3.40
C TYR A 120 -7.29 8.77 4.83
N ILE A 121 -8.44 8.11 4.99
CA ILE A 121 -8.96 7.75 6.31
C ILE A 121 -8.03 6.74 7.02
N SER A 122 -7.49 5.76 6.29
CA SER A 122 -6.46 4.85 6.79
C SER A 122 -5.27 5.61 7.36
N SER A 123 -4.79 6.62 6.64
CA SER A 123 -3.66 7.45 7.09
C SER A 123 -3.93 8.22 8.39
N LEU A 124 -5.19 8.52 8.71
CA LEU A 124 -5.58 9.17 9.97
C LEU A 124 -5.70 8.18 11.13
N PHE A 125 -6.01 6.90 10.84
CA PHE A 125 -6.25 5.88 11.86
C PHE A 125 -5.01 5.04 12.21
N ILE A 126 -4.06 4.92 11.28
CA ILE A 126 -2.77 4.24 11.48
C ILE A 126 -2.02 4.76 12.73
N PRO A 127 -1.93 6.08 12.98
CA PRO A 127 -1.29 6.59 14.20
C PRO A 127 -1.87 6.01 15.48
N GLU A 128 -3.18 5.79 15.54
CA GLU A 128 -3.79 5.27 16.76
C GLU A 128 -3.47 3.79 17.01
N LEU A 129 -3.27 3.00 15.95
CA LEU A 129 -2.92 1.57 16.01
C LEU A 129 -1.43 1.34 16.29
N LEU A 130 -0.59 2.27 15.85
CA LEU A 130 0.85 2.21 15.99
C LEU A 130 1.38 2.98 17.19
N LYS A 131 0.52 3.73 17.87
CA LYS A 131 0.85 4.46 19.09
C LYS A 131 1.51 3.53 20.10
N ASP A 132 2.62 3.98 20.67
CA ASP A 132 3.44 3.25 21.66
C ASP A 132 4.11 1.97 21.10
N LEU A 133 3.92 1.63 19.82
CA LEU A 133 4.59 0.50 19.15
C LEU A 133 5.83 0.95 18.39
N VAL A 134 5.81 2.15 17.81
CA VAL A 134 6.89 2.70 16.97
C VAL A 134 7.01 4.20 17.19
N SER A 135 8.07 4.81 16.64
CA SER A 135 8.27 6.25 16.73
C SER A 135 7.32 7.02 15.81
N GLU A 136 7.04 8.28 16.15
CA GLU A 136 6.24 9.21 15.33
C GLU A 136 6.77 9.33 13.89
N LYS A 137 8.08 9.24 13.69
CA LYS A 137 8.69 9.26 12.36
C LYS A 137 8.27 8.05 11.52
N VAL A 138 8.24 6.86 12.12
CA VAL A 138 7.77 5.63 11.46
C VAL A 138 6.26 5.69 11.20
N ILE A 139 5.48 6.19 12.18
CA ILE A 139 4.04 6.39 12.03
C ILE A 139 3.73 7.30 10.84
N SER A 140 4.38 8.48 10.78
CA SER A 140 4.20 9.44 9.70
C SER A 140 4.57 8.83 8.34
N TYR A 141 5.68 8.09 8.29
CA TYR A 141 6.14 7.41 7.07
C TYR A 141 5.14 6.33 6.58
N ILE A 142 4.69 5.42 7.45
CA ILE A 142 3.70 4.38 7.12
C ILE A 142 2.36 5.01 6.70
N SER A 143 1.88 6.00 7.46
CA SER A 143 0.61 6.68 7.18
C SER A 143 0.64 7.35 5.82
N LYS A 144 1.78 7.95 5.44
CA LYS A 144 1.94 8.58 4.14
C LYS A 144 1.90 7.56 3.00
N ILE A 145 2.61 6.43 3.12
CA ILE A 145 2.57 5.37 2.10
C ILE A 145 1.13 4.83 1.96
N ALA A 146 0.44 4.58 3.07
CA ALA A 146 -0.95 4.11 3.05
C ALA A 146 -1.89 5.10 2.33
N SER A 147 -1.70 6.41 2.49
CA SER A 147 -2.49 7.42 1.76
C SER A 147 -2.29 7.40 0.24
N LEU A 148 -1.20 6.77 -0.22
CA LEU A 148 -0.81 6.72 -1.63
C LEU A 148 -1.10 5.35 -2.27
N HIS A 149 -1.62 4.38 -1.52
CA HIS A 149 -1.64 2.97 -1.96
C HIS A 149 -2.61 2.67 -3.11
N ASP A 150 -3.46 3.61 -3.53
CA ASP A 150 -4.32 3.47 -4.72
C ASP A 150 -4.03 4.53 -5.81
N THR A 151 -2.94 5.30 -5.65
CA THR A 151 -2.58 6.38 -6.59
C THR A 151 -2.24 5.90 -8.00
N ILE A 152 -1.85 4.64 -8.14
CA ILE A 152 -1.44 3.99 -9.39
C ILE A 152 -2.32 2.74 -9.59
N CYS A 153 -3.58 2.96 -9.96
CA CYS A 153 -4.56 1.88 -10.14
C CYS A 153 -4.65 1.36 -11.59
N ASP A 154 -5.54 0.40 -11.85
CA ASP A 154 -5.75 -0.16 -13.19
C ASP A 154 -6.09 0.92 -14.24
N PHE A 155 -6.93 1.88 -13.85
CA PHE A 155 -7.32 2.98 -14.71
C PHE A 155 -6.13 3.89 -15.06
N TYR A 156 -5.18 4.07 -14.14
CA TYR A 156 -3.97 4.86 -14.39
C TYR A 156 -3.17 4.25 -15.55
N PHE A 157 -2.85 2.95 -15.48
CA PHE A 157 -2.07 2.30 -16.55
C PHE A 157 -2.83 2.18 -17.86
N SER A 158 -4.17 2.08 -17.82
CA SER A 158 -4.99 2.07 -19.05
C SER A 158 -4.78 3.33 -19.92
N LYS A 159 -4.46 4.48 -19.29
CA LYS A 159 -4.18 5.76 -19.98
C LYS A 159 -2.75 5.87 -20.50
N MET A 160 -1.85 5.00 -20.06
CA MET A 160 -0.42 5.03 -20.36
C MET A 160 0.03 3.91 -21.28
N LYS A 161 -0.91 3.17 -21.87
CA LYS A 161 -0.62 2.01 -22.73
C LYS A 161 0.37 2.31 -23.87
N ASP A 162 0.38 3.54 -24.38
CA ASP A 162 1.21 3.98 -25.50
C ASP A 162 2.46 4.77 -25.05
N TRP A 163 2.65 4.94 -23.74
CA TRP A 163 3.78 5.69 -23.19
C TRP A 163 5.06 4.86 -23.22
N LYS A 164 6.21 5.55 -23.38
CA LYS A 164 7.50 4.89 -23.15
C LYS A 164 7.67 4.61 -21.66
N LEU A 165 8.45 3.57 -21.35
CA LEU A 165 8.71 3.22 -19.96
C LEU A 165 9.35 4.40 -19.20
N GLU A 166 10.26 5.15 -19.84
CA GLU A 166 10.87 6.33 -19.21
C GLU A 166 9.83 7.36 -18.76
N ASP A 167 8.82 7.64 -19.59
CA ASP A 167 7.74 8.60 -19.28
C ASP A 167 6.85 8.09 -18.14
N VAL A 168 6.56 6.78 -18.12
CA VAL A 168 5.79 6.13 -17.03
C VAL A 168 6.55 6.22 -15.71
N LEU A 169 7.86 5.94 -15.72
CA LEU A 169 8.71 6.03 -14.53
C LEU A 169 8.75 7.46 -13.98
N ASP A 170 8.83 8.44 -14.87
CA ASP A 170 8.87 9.85 -14.50
C ASP A 170 7.56 10.33 -13.87
N ASP A 171 6.41 9.95 -14.43
CA ASP A 171 5.09 10.31 -13.89
C ASP A 171 4.82 9.65 -12.53
N ILE A 172 5.14 8.36 -12.38
CA ILE A 172 5.02 7.64 -11.10
C ILE A 172 5.83 8.35 -10.00
N LYS A 173 7.09 8.71 -10.28
CA LYS A 173 7.94 9.44 -9.32
C LYS A 173 7.36 10.80 -8.95
N SER A 174 6.67 11.46 -9.88
CA SER A 174 6.03 12.75 -9.63
C SER A 174 4.80 12.64 -8.73
N LYS A 175 4.01 11.56 -8.88
CA LYS A 175 2.74 11.36 -8.18
C LYS A 175 2.88 10.80 -6.77
N SER A 176 3.89 9.97 -6.52
CA SER A 176 4.02 9.29 -5.22
C SER A 176 4.80 10.07 -4.16
N GLU A 177 4.95 11.40 -4.32
CA GLU A 177 5.55 12.28 -3.30
C GLU A 177 6.91 11.81 -2.74
N GLY A 178 7.74 11.19 -3.58
CA GLY A 178 9.05 10.65 -3.19
C GLY A 178 9.02 9.25 -2.56
N LEU A 179 7.85 8.63 -2.39
CA LEU A 179 7.61 7.29 -1.83
C LEU A 179 7.17 6.29 -2.92
N TYR A 180 7.68 6.46 -4.14
CA TYR A 180 7.22 5.71 -5.32
C TYR A 180 7.55 4.22 -5.29
N ILE A 181 8.64 3.81 -4.62
CA ILE A 181 9.03 2.40 -4.54
C ILE A 181 8.10 1.68 -3.55
N GLU A 182 7.88 2.27 -2.38
CA GLU A 182 7.01 1.75 -1.34
C GLU A 182 5.57 1.69 -1.81
N SER A 183 5.06 2.79 -2.37
CA SER A 183 3.69 2.87 -2.85
C SER A 183 3.42 1.84 -3.95
N LEU A 184 4.29 1.76 -4.97
CA LEU A 184 4.13 0.78 -6.05
C LEU A 184 4.27 -0.66 -5.55
N PHE A 185 5.12 -0.92 -4.56
CA PHE A 185 5.25 -2.26 -3.98
C PHE A 185 3.97 -2.66 -3.25
N ASN A 186 3.41 -1.76 -2.44
CA ASN A 186 2.18 -2.03 -1.71
C ASN A 186 0.99 -2.23 -2.65
N ILE A 187 0.88 -1.41 -3.72
CA ILE A 187 -0.09 -1.62 -4.80
C ILE A 187 0.10 -3.00 -5.44
N TYR A 188 1.33 -3.35 -5.81
CA TYR A 188 1.64 -4.64 -6.44
C TYR A 188 1.24 -5.83 -5.56
N CYS A 189 1.46 -5.74 -4.24
CA CYS A 189 1.04 -6.77 -3.29
C CYS A 189 -0.48 -6.83 -3.15
N ASP A 190 -1.15 -5.67 -3.13
CA ASP A 190 -2.60 -5.56 -2.99
C ASP A 190 -3.35 -6.25 -4.13
N VAL A 191 -2.94 -5.97 -5.37
CA VAL A 191 -3.59 -6.51 -6.57
C VAL A 191 -3.03 -7.86 -7.04
N TYR A 192 -2.18 -8.50 -6.25
CA TYR A 192 -1.36 -9.63 -6.71
C TYR A 192 -2.19 -10.77 -7.33
N TYR A 193 -3.30 -11.14 -6.69
CA TYR A 193 -4.23 -12.17 -7.20
C TYR A 193 -5.50 -11.61 -7.86
N ALA A 194 -5.65 -10.29 -7.91
CA ALA A 194 -6.80 -9.65 -8.55
C ALA A 194 -6.69 -9.82 -10.07
N LYS A 195 -7.49 -10.74 -10.63
CA LYS A 195 -7.51 -11.00 -12.08
C LYS A 195 -7.75 -9.74 -12.94
N PRO A 196 -8.66 -8.82 -12.56
CA PRO A 196 -8.85 -7.58 -13.32
C PRO A 196 -7.58 -6.70 -13.42
N SER A 197 -6.62 -6.90 -12.52
CA SER A 197 -5.43 -6.07 -12.36
C SER A 197 -4.14 -6.71 -12.90
N GLU A 198 -4.28 -7.70 -13.78
CA GLU A 198 -3.14 -8.38 -14.42
C GLU A 198 -2.19 -7.39 -15.14
N ASN A 199 -2.75 -6.46 -15.93
CA ASN A 199 -1.96 -5.45 -16.63
C ASN A 199 -1.18 -4.52 -15.67
N LEU A 200 -1.80 -4.14 -14.55
CA LEU A 200 -1.14 -3.35 -13.51
C LEU A 200 0.04 -4.14 -12.95
N ARG A 201 -0.19 -5.39 -12.56
CA ARG A 201 0.83 -6.25 -11.97
C ARG A 201 2.02 -6.49 -12.91
N GLU A 202 1.75 -6.74 -14.19
CA GLU A 202 2.80 -6.87 -15.22
C GLU A 202 3.61 -5.59 -15.40
N MET A 203 2.94 -4.44 -15.45
CA MET A 203 3.61 -3.15 -15.56
C MET A 203 4.44 -2.83 -14.31
N ALA A 204 3.92 -3.13 -13.11
CA ALA A 204 4.66 -2.97 -11.87
C ALA A 204 5.95 -3.82 -11.89
N VAL A 205 5.87 -5.09 -12.29
CA VAL A 205 7.06 -5.95 -12.45
C VAL A 205 8.05 -5.35 -13.46
N LYS A 206 7.56 -4.85 -14.61
CA LYS A 206 8.41 -4.17 -15.61
C LYS A 206 9.12 -2.95 -15.04
N ILE A 207 8.41 -2.14 -14.24
CA ILE A 207 8.97 -0.97 -13.55
C ILE A 207 10.04 -1.38 -12.53
N PHE A 208 9.76 -2.35 -11.68
CA PHE A 208 10.72 -2.84 -10.68
C PHE A 208 11.97 -3.47 -11.32
N ASN A 209 11.85 -4.01 -12.53
CA ASN A 209 12.98 -4.51 -13.32
C ASN A 209 13.81 -3.40 -14.00
N SER A 210 13.38 -2.14 -13.96
CA SER A 210 14.14 -1.01 -14.50
C SER A 210 15.07 -0.40 -13.46
N PRO A 211 16.41 -0.44 -13.66
CA PRO A 211 17.35 0.23 -12.75
C PRO A 211 17.09 1.74 -12.59
N ASP A 212 16.54 2.39 -13.62
CA ASP A 212 16.26 3.83 -13.59
C ASP A 212 15.13 4.18 -12.63
N PHE A 213 14.26 3.22 -12.28
CA PHE A 213 13.24 3.41 -11.26
C PHE A 213 13.86 3.85 -9.92
N TYR A 214 15.01 3.28 -9.55
CA TYR A 214 15.68 3.53 -8.27
C TYR A 214 16.49 4.84 -8.24
N THR A 215 16.66 5.51 -9.38
CA THR A 215 17.35 6.79 -9.45
C THR A 215 16.44 7.90 -8.92
N LYS A 216 16.86 8.59 -7.85
CA LYS A 216 16.12 9.71 -7.26
C LYS A 216 15.98 10.86 -8.26
N ARG A 217 14.80 11.47 -8.29
CA ARG A 217 14.55 12.70 -9.04
C ARG A 217 15.14 13.88 -8.28
N VAL A 218 15.85 14.77 -8.98
CA VAL A 218 16.42 16.00 -8.41
C VAL A 218 15.66 17.18 -8.97
N TYR A 219 15.01 17.94 -8.09
CA TYR A 219 14.28 19.15 -8.44
C TYR A 219 15.16 20.38 -8.20
N TYR A 220 15.15 21.33 -9.13
CA TYR A 220 15.80 22.62 -8.97
C TYR A 220 14.97 23.69 -9.68
N LEU A 221 14.90 24.88 -9.09
CA LEU A 221 14.33 26.06 -9.74
C LEU A 221 15.46 26.78 -10.48
N LYS A 222 15.18 27.25 -11.70
CA LYS A 222 16.06 28.14 -12.44
C LYS A 222 15.65 29.58 -12.22
#